data_AF-A0A432I9L2-F1
#
_entry.id   AF-A0A432I9L2-F1
#
_cell.length_a   1.000
_cell.length_b   1.000
_cell.length_c   1.000
_cell.angle_alpha   90.00
_cell.angle_beta   90.00
_cell.angle_gamma   90.00
#
_symmetry.space_group_name_H-M   'P 1'
#
loop_
_entity.id
_entity.type
_entity.pdbx_description
1 polymer ?
#
loop_
_entity_poly.entity_id
_entity_poly.type
_entity_poly.pdbx_seq_one_letter_code
_entity_poly.pdbx_strand_id
1 'polypeptide(L)'
;MSLFGTKEKEEIKNLKEDIQKLEKELENTVITENKLSSIIKEQEAEIQKLKKSPFDKQFEKITLEFDRVKQENFILREEKNNLEKELLESKDLLAQVKKELEDLKKSGGEKTFGEPKYKVLIKDLYSARKHDEFKKICENLGVVYVDELENFDFDKLVEEGHSKIKIMNAKDLYLQFKNNEYSYEVKEYIAYGHKVSKLFFRYRSFIAYLKEHKIEYISQLENFDFNQLKEEGFSEAQIKKLKEKLDEYNNLRRI
;
A
#
# COMPACT_ATOMS: atom_id res chain seq x y z
N MET A 1 -36.82 0.09 -124.42
CA MET A 1 -35.50 -0.56 -124.66
C MET A 1 -34.85 -0.82 -123.31
N SER A 2 -34.40 -2.04 -123.04
CA SER A 2 -33.71 -2.39 -121.79
C SER A 2 -32.28 -1.87 -121.85
N LEU A 3 -31.90 -0.98 -120.94
CA LEU A 3 -30.57 -0.32 -120.87
C LEU A 3 -29.42 -1.22 -120.38
N PHE A 4 -29.70 -2.47 -119.98
CA PHE A 4 -28.72 -3.41 -119.44
C PHE A 4 -28.80 -4.77 -120.13
N GLY A 5 -27.62 -5.34 -120.42
CA GLY A 5 -27.44 -6.72 -120.90
C GLY A 5 -27.75 -7.74 -119.80
N THR A 6 -27.78 -9.03 -120.17
CA THR A 6 -28.17 -10.11 -119.24
C THR A 6 -27.17 -10.29 -118.09
N LYS A 7 -25.88 -10.08 -118.34
CA LYS A 7 -24.81 -10.19 -117.33
C LYS A 7 -24.90 -9.10 -116.27
N GLU A 8 -25.12 -7.85 -116.68
CA GLU A 8 -25.21 -6.71 -115.78
C GLU A 8 -26.42 -6.81 -114.84
N LYS A 9 -27.52 -7.39 -115.31
CA LYS A 9 -28.71 -7.66 -114.46
C LYS A 9 -28.45 -8.71 -113.40
N GLU A 10 -27.62 -9.71 -113.70
CA GLU A 10 -27.26 -10.79 -112.79
C GLU A 10 -26.28 -10.30 -111.72
N GLU A 11 -25.31 -9.45 -112.09
CA GLU A 11 -24.44 -8.75 -111.14
C GLU A 11 -25.21 -7.80 -110.21
N ILE A 12 -26.16 -7.01 -110.74
CA ILE A 12 -27.02 -6.14 -109.90
C ILE A 12 -27.85 -6.97 -108.91
N LYS A 13 -28.30 -8.16 -109.30
CA LYS A 13 -29.05 -9.06 -108.42
C LYS A 13 -28.15 -9.59 -107.29
N ASN A 14 -26.96 -10.06 -107.62
CA ASN A 14 -26.00 -10.55 -106.62
C ASN A 14 -25.59 -9.45 -105.63
N LEU A 15 -25.31 -8.25 -106.12
CA LEU A 15 -24.99 -7.09 -105.27
C LEU A 15 -26.15 -6.73 -104.33
N LYS A 16 -27.40 -6.84 -104.78
CA LYS A 16 -28.56 -6.63 -103.91
C LYS A 16 -28.68 -7.69 -102.81
N GLU A 17 -28.40 -8.95 -103.13
CA GLU A 17 -28.39 -10.03 -102.14
C GLU A 17 -27.28 -9.83 -101.09
N ASP A 18 -26.11 -9.34 -101.50
CA ASP A 18 -25.01 -9.04 -100.59
C ASP A 18 -25.29 -7.81 -99.72
N ILE A 19 -25.91 -6.76 -100.28
CA ILE A 19 -26.37 -5.59 -99.49
C ILE A 19 -27.35 -6.04 -98.40
N GLN A 20 -28.32 -6.90 -98.73
CA GLN A 20 -29.28 -7.41 -97.74
C GLN A 20 -28.61 -8.25 -96.63
N LYS A 21 -27.59 -9.05 -96.97
CA LYS A 21 -26.81 -9.79 -95.97
C LYS A 21 -26.06 -8.85 -95.04
N LEU A 22 -25.38 -7.85 -95.60
CA LEU A 22 -24.62 -6.85 -94.84
C LEU A 22 -25.52 -6.00 -93.93
N GLU A 23 -26.70 -5.60 -94.40
CA GLU A 23 -27.70 -4.89 -93.59
C GLU A 23 -28.12 -5.71 -92.37
N LYS A 24 -28.35 -7.02 -92.56
CA LYS A 24 -28.73 -7.94 -91.48
C LYS A 24 -27.59 -8.16 -90.49
N GLU A 25 -26.34 -8.25 -90.96
CA GLU A 25 -25.16 -8.34 -90.10
C GLU A 25 -24.93 -7.05 -89.31
N LEU A 26 -25.13 -5.88 -89.93
CA LEU A 26 -25.05 -4.59 -89.26
C LEU A 26 -26.12 -4.47 -88.17
N GLU A 27 -27.37 -4.85 -88.46
CA GLU A 27 -28.47 -4.83 -87.48
C GLU A 27 -28.16 -5.73 -86.28
N ASN A 28 -27.65 -6.93 -86.52
CA ASN A 28 -27.21 -7.84 -85.46
C ASN A 28 -26.06 -7.24 -84.63
N THR A 29 -25.11 -6.55 -85.27
CA THR A 29 -23.97 -5.92 -84.61
C THR A 29 -24.42 -4.75 -83.72
N VAL A 30 -25.38 -3.95 -84.18
CA VAL A 30 -25.95 -2.85 -83.38
C VAL A 30 -26.70 -3.41 -82.17
N ILE A 31 -27.42 -4.53 -82.32
CA ILE A 31 -28.10 -5.19 -81.19
C ILE A 31 -27.09 -5.71 -80.17
N THR A 32 -25.98 -6.31 -80.60
CA THR A 32 -24.95 -6.81 -79.67
C THR A 32 -24.20 -5.67 -78.98
N GLU A 33 -23.88 -4.59 -79.71
CA GLU A 33 -23.25 -3.39 -79.13
C GLU A 33 -24.11 -2.78 -78.02
N ASN A 34 -25.42 -2.64 -78.25
CA ASN A 34 -26.35 -2.11 -77.24
C ASN A 34 -26.41 -3.00 -75.99
N LYS A 35 -26.42 -4.33 -76.17
CA LYS A 35 -26.37 -5.27 -75.03
C LYS A 35 -25.08 -5.14 -74.24
N LEU A 36 -23.93 -5.07 -74.92
CA LEU A 36 -22.63 -4.89 -74.27
C LEU A 36 -22.55 -3.55 -73.53
N SER A 37 -23.05 -2.47 -74.12
CA SER A 37 -23.12 -1.15 -73.49
C SER A 37 -23.94 -1.16 -72.19
N SER A 38 -25.06 -1.90 -72.17
CA SER A 38 -25.87 -2.08 -70.95
C SER A 38 -25.10 -2.83 -69.87
N ILE A 39 -24.42 -3.93 -70.22
CA ILE A 39 -23.65 -4.74 -69.28
C ILE A 39 -22.49 -3.92 -68.67
N ILE A 40 -21.77 -3.15 -69.50
CA ILE A 40 -20.67 -2.31 -69.03
C ILE A 40 -21.17 -1.29 -68.01
N LYS A 41 -22.30 -0.62 -68.28
CA LYS A 41 -22.88 0.36 -67.34
C LYS A 41 -23.28 -0.27 -66.01
N GLU A 42 -23.85 -1.47 -66.02
CA GLU A 42 -24.18 -2.20 -64.79
C GLU A 42 -22.93 -2.57 -64.00
N GLN A 43 -21.91 -3.10 -64.67
CA GLN A 43 -20.63 -3.45 -64.04
C GLN A 43 -19.89 -2.23 -63.47
N GLU A 44 -19.89 -1.10 -64.18
CA GLU A 44 -19.30 0.16 -63.68
C GLU A 44 -20.00 0.66 -62.41
N ALA A 45 -21.34 0.58 -62.37
CA ALA A 45 -22.11 0.95 -61.19
C ALA A 45 -21.81 0.04 -59.98
N GLU A 46 -21.61 -1.26 -60.22
CA GLU A 46 -21.24 -2.22 -59.19
C GLU A 46 -19.83 -1.98 -58.65
N ILE A 47 -18.85 -1.71 -59.54
CA ILE A 47 -17.49 -1.32 -59.16
C ILE A 47 -17.48 -0.05 -58.30
N GLN A 48 -18.30 0.95 -58.63
CA GLN A 48 -18.39 2.17 -57.83
C GLN A 48 -18.98 1.93 -56.43
N LYS A 49 -19.95 1.02 -56.29
CA LYS A 49 -20.51 0.65 -54.98
C LYS A 49 -19.47 -0.06 -54.13
N LEU A 50 -18.68 -0.97 -54.71
CA LEU A 50 -17.60 -1.68 -54.03
C LEU A 50 -16.48 -0.73 -53.58
N LYS A 51 -16.06 0.23 -54.41
CA LYS A 51 -15.05 1.25 -54.04
C LYS A 51 -15.47 2.18 -52.90
N LYS A 52 -16.77 2.35 -52.67
CA LYS A 52 -17.32 3.17 -51.57
C LYS A 52 -17.71 2.31 -50.36
N SER A 53 -17.38 1.03 -50.38
CA SER A 53 -17.85 0.07 -49.38
C SER A 53 -17.31 0.41 -47.99
N PRO A 54 -18.15 0.42 -46.94
CA PRO A 54 -17.77 0.79 -45.58
C PRO A 54 -16.68 -0.09 -44.95
N PHE A 55 -16.39 -1.25 -45.55
CA PHE A 55 -15.33 -2.16 -45.11
C PHE A 55 -13.92 -1.57 -45.23
N ASP A 56 -13.64 -0.75 -46.26
CA ASP A 56 -12.32 -0.13 -46.41
C ASP A 56 -12.02 0.87 -45.28
N LYS A 57 -13.03 1.64 -44.86
CA LYS A 57 -12.92 2.56 -43.72
C LYS A 57 -12.76 1.84 -42.39
N GLN A 58 -13.35 0.67 -42.22
CA GLN A 58 -13.16 -0.15 -41.02
C GLN A 58 -11.75 -0.74 -40.98
N PHE A 59 -11.24 -1.22 -42.11
CA PHE A 59 -9.89 -1.74 -42.21
C PHE A 59 -8.83 -0.67 -41.92
N GLU A 60 -9.02 0.54 -42.43
CA GLU A 60 -8.14 1.68 -42.16
C GLU A 60 -8.14 2.04 -40.67
N LYS A 61 -9.31 2.09 -40.02
CA LYS A 61 -9.41 2.31 -38.56
C LYS A 61 -8.73 1.23 -37.75
N ILE A 62 -8.96 -0.04 -38.10
CA ILE A 62 -8.32 -1.18 -37.42
C ILE A 62 -6.80 -1.11 -37.57
N THR A 63 -6.31 -0.70 -38.73
CA THR A 63 -4.86 -0.56 -38.98
C THR A 63 -4.25 0.52 -38.09
N LEU A 64 -4.90 1.69 -37.99
CA LEU A 64 -4.45 2.79 -37.13
C LEU A 64 -4.52 2.42 -35.64
N GLU A 65 -5.57 1.73 -35.21
CA GLU A 65 -5.68 1.23 -33.83
C GLU A 65 -4.61 0.19 -33.52
N PHE A 66 -4.31 -0.71 -34.46
CA PHE A 66 -3.27 -1.70 -34.30
C PHE A 66 -1.89 -1.06 -34.11
N ASP A 67 -1.54 -0.07 -34.94
CA ASP A 67 -0.28 0.65 -34.82
C ASP A 67 -0.17 1.41 -33.50
N ARG A 68 -1.28 2.02 -33.05
CA ARG A 68 -1.35 2.69 -31.75
C ARG A 68 -1.15 1.71 -30.59
N VAL A 69 -1.88 0.60 -30.58
CA VAL A 69 -1.76 -0.45 -29.55
C VAL A 69 -0.36 -1.04 -29.54
N LYS A 70 0.28 -1.17 -30.70
CA LYS A 70 1.67 -1.64 -30.81
C LYS A 70 2.66 -0.66 -30.19
N GLN A 71 2.49 0.64 -30.41
CA GLN A 71 3.31 1.69 -29.77
C GLN A 71 3.08 1.74 -28.26
N GLU A 72 1.82 1.71 -27.80
CA GLU A 72 1.49 1.69 -26.37
C GLU A 72 2.08 0.46 -25.67
N ASN A 73 2.01 -0.73 -26.30
CA ASN A 73 2.65 -1.94 -25.78
C ASN A 73 4.17 -1.85 -25.71
N PHE A 74 4.82 -1.14 -26.65
CA PHE A 74 6.26 -0.93 -26.61
C PHE A 74 6.65 -0.06 -25.41
N ILE A 75 5.94 1.06 -25.19
CA ILE A 75 6.17 1.96 -24.05
C ILE A 75 5.96 1.22 -22.73
N LEU A 76 4.85 0.48 -22.59
CA LEU A 76 4.55 -0.29 -21.38
C LEU A 76 5.62 -1.35 -21.07
N ARG A 77 6.24 -1.95 -22.09
CA ARG A 77 7.35 -2.89 -21.89
C ARG A 77 8.60 -2.19 -21.38
N GLU A 78 8.92 -1.00 -21.86
CA GLU A 78 10.05 -0.23 -21.34
C GLU A 78 9.80 0.24 -19.90
N GLU A 79 8.61 0.75 -19.59
CA GLU A 79 8.23 1.14 -18.23
C GLU A 79 8.32 -0.05 -17.27
N LYS A 80 7.79 -1.22 -17.67
CA LYS A 80 7.91 -2.45 -16.89
C LYS A 80 9.37 -2.80 -16.60
N ASN A 81 10.24 -2.75 -17.60
CA ASN A 81 11.65 -3.07 -17.42
C ASN A 81 12.35 -2.08 -16.48
N ASN A 82 11.98 -0.80 -16.52
CA ASN A 82 12.53 0.20 -15.61
C ASN A 82 12.07 -0.04 -14.17
N LEU A 83 10.78 -0.31 -13.96
CA LEU A 83 10.23 -0.64 -12.65
C LEU A 83 10.85 -1.92 -12.06
N GLU A 84 11.14 -2.93 -12.90
CA GLU A 84 11.83 -4.14 -12.45
C GLU A 84 13.27 -3.87 -11.98
N LYS A 85 13.99 -2.95 -12.64
CA LYS A 85 15.32 -2.50 -12.20
C LYS A 85 15.26 -1.74 -10.88
N GLU A 86 14.35 -0.78 -10.75
CA GLU A 86 14.15 -0.03 -9.50
C GLU A 86 13.77 -0.95 -8.33
N LEU A 87 12.93 -1.96 -8.59
CA LEU A 87 12.56 -2.96 -7.59
C LEU A 87 13.77 -3.80 -7.13
N LEU A 88 14.69 -4.13 -8.05
CA LEU A 88 15.89 -4.87 -7.72
C LEU A 88 16.84 -4.02 -6.86
N GLU A 89 17.11 -2.78 -7.26
CA GLU A 89 17.93 -1.84 -6.50
C GLU A 89 17.36 -1.57 -5.10
N SER A 90 16.04 -1.40 -5.00
CA SER A 90 15.35 -1.22 -3.72
C SER A 90 15.49 -2.43 -2.79
N LYS A 91 15.44 -3.66 -3.33
CA LYS A 91 15.68 -4.88 -2.55
C LYS A 91 17.11 -4.96 -2.03
N ASP A 92 18.10 -4.58 -2.84
CA ASP A 92 19.50 -4.58 -2.45
C ASP A 92 19.78 -3.55 -1.35
N LEU A 93 19.24 -2.33 -1.48
CA LEU A 93 19.30 -1.31 -0.42
C LEU A 93 18.65 -1.80 0.88
N LEU A 94 17.49 -2.47 0.79
CA LEU A 94 16.80 -3.00 1.95
C LEU A 94 17.58 -4.14 2.62
N ALA A 95 18.30 -4.96 1.86
CA ALA A 95 19.22 -5.95 2.39
C ALA A 95 20.42 -5.31 3.11
N GLN A 96 20.99 -4.23 2.54
CA GLN A 96 22.07 -3.47 3.16
C GLN A 96 21.62 -2.84 4.49
N VAL A 97 20.49 -2.15 4.50
CA VAL A 97 19.94 -1.54 5.74
C VAL A 97 19.67 -2.61 6.80
N LYS A 98 19.11 -3.76 6.43
CA LYS A 98 18.90 -4.87 7.38
C LYS A 98 20.21 -5.34 7.99
N LYS A 99 21.24 -5.50 7.16
CA LYS A 99 22.58 -5.90 7.61
C LYS A 99 23.20 -4.85 8.53
N GLU A 100 23.14 -3.58 8.16
CA GLU A 100 23.60 -2.47 9.02
C GLU A 100 22.83 -2.42 10.35
N LEU A 101 21.53 -2.71 10.35
CA LEU A 101 20.71 -2.75 11.55
C LEU A 101 21.07 -3.95 12.44
N GLU A 102 21.38 -5.11 11.85
CA GLU A 102 21.94 -6.25 12.58
C GLU A 102 23.33 -5.95 13.13
N ASP A 103 24.19 -5.30 12.34
CA ASP A 103 25.54 -4.93 12.75
C ASP A 103 25.50 -3.82 13.82
N LEU A 104 24.54 -2.90 13.78
CA LEU A 104 24.24 -1.92 14.83
C LEU A 104 23.66 -2.58 16.09
N LYS A 105 22.86 -3.64 15.97
CA LYS A 105 22.42 -4.45 17.13
C LYS A 105 23.58 -5.23 17.76
N LYS A 106 24.60 -5.58 16.98
CA LYS A 106 25.80 -6.28 17.47
C LYS A 106 26.86 -5.31 18.03
N SER A 107 26.98 -4.11 17.45
CA SER A 107 28.02 -3.10 17.78
C SER A 107 27.52 -2.02 18.74
N GLY A 108 26.27 -1.59 18.60
CA GLY A 108 25.53 -1.01 19.70
C GLY A 108 25.26 -2.15 20.64
N GLY A 109 26.15 -2.35 21.63
CA GLY A 109 25.96 -3.35 22.66
C GLY A 109 24.50 -3.30 23.08
N GLU A 110 23.85 -4.47 23.18
CA GLU A 110 22.61 -4.59 23.94
C GLU A 110 22.77 -3.63 25.10
N LYS A 111 21.93 -2.59 25.18
CA LYS A 111 21.89 -1.80 26.40
C LYS A 111 21.60 -2.85 27.45
N THR A 112 22.64 -3.28 28.15
CA THR A 112 22.53 -4.29 29.18
C THR A 112 21.72 -3.55 30.22
N PHE A 113 20.42 -3.75 30.18
CA PHE A 113 19.54 -3.31 31.22
C PHE A 113 20.15 -3.90 32.48
N GLY A 114 20.55 -3.03 33.41
CA GLY A 114 21.14 -3.48 34.65
C GLY A 114 20.17 -4.38 35.40
N GLU A 115 20.63 -4.92 36.52
CA GLU A 115 19.76 -5.71 37.41
C GLU A 115 18.43 -4.98 37.66
N PRO A 116 17.30 -5.71 37.70
CA PRO A 116 15.99 -5.10 37.91
C PRO A 116 15.96 -4.36 39.25
N LYS A 117 15.63 -3.06 39.21
CA LYS A 117 15.59 -2.18 40.39
C LYS A 117 14.18 -1.82 40.82
N TYR A 118 13.19 -2.02 39.93
CA TYR A 118 11.81 -1.59 40.16
C TYR A 118 10.80 -2.71 39.87
N LYS A 119 9.84 -2.86 40.79
CA LYS A 119 8.64 -3.70 40.66
C LYS A 119 7.65 -3.05 39.71
N VAL A 120 6.94 -3.85 38.91
CA VAL A 120 5.93 -3.36 37.99
C VAL A 120 4.56 -3.38 38.67
N LEU A 121 3.87 -2.24 38.67
CA LEU A 121 2.49 -2.17 39.15
C LEU A 121 1.52 -2.68 38.10
N ILE A 122 0.44 -3.32 38.55
CA ILE A 122 -0.70 -3.70 37.69
C ILE A 122 -1.20 -2.50 36.87
N LYS A 123 -1.28 -1.32 37.49
CA LYS A 123 -1.77 -0.09 36.82
C LYS A 123 -0.88 0.38 35.66
N ASP A 124 0.42 0.11 35.71
CA ASP A 124 1.34 0.52 34.65
C ASP A 124 1.39 -0.49 33.51
N LEU A 125 1.45 -1.79 33.81
CA LEU A 125 1.40 -2.82 32.77
C LEU A 125 0.05 -2.81 32.04
N TYR A 126 -1.04 -2.76 32.80
CA TYR A 126 -2.41 -2.73 32.28
C TYR A 126 -2.94 -1.30 32.07
N SER A 127 -2.09 -0.40 31.58
CA SER A 127 -2.42 1.03 31.43
C SER A 127 -3.58 1.30 30.46
N ALA A 128 -3.77 0.48 29.42
CA ALA A 128 -4.82 0.68 28.42
C ALA A 128 -6.24 0.51 29.00
N ARG A 129 -7.19 1.32 28.51
CA ARG A 129 -8.60 1.31 28.97
C ARG A 129 -9.28 -0.05 28.84
N LYS A 130 -8.88 -0.86 27.86
CA LYS A 130 -9.40 -2.23 27.67
C LYS A 130 -9.16 -3.15 28.87
N HIS A 131 -8.22 -2.79 29.74
CA HIS A 131 -7.89 -3.53 30.96
C HIS A 131 -8.44 -2.88 32.24
N ASP A 132 -9.29 -1.85 32.15
CA ASP A 132 -9.84 -1.16 33.33
C ASP A 132 -10.65 -2.09 34.25
N GLU A 133 -11.37 -3.06 33.67
CA GLU A 133 -12.09 -4.08 34.45
C GLU A 133 -11.12 -4.98 35.21
N PHE A 134 -10.08 -5.48 34.54
CA PHE A 134 -9.05 -6.32 35.17
C PHE A 134 -8.31 -5.57 36.28
N LYS A 135 -7.96 -4.29 36.08
CA LYS A 135 -7.37 -3.45 37.13
C LYS A 135 -8.25 -3.36 38.38
N LYS A 136 -9.56 -3.18 38.22
CA LYS A 136 -10.50 -3.15 39.35
C LYS A 136 -10.58 -4.48 40.08
N ILE A 137 -10.53 -5.59 39.34
CA ILE A 137 -10.50 -6.93 39.94
C ILE A 137 -9.23 -7.10 40.79
N CYS A 138 -8.07 -6.76 40.25
CA CYS A 138 -6.81 -6.79 41.01
C CYS A 138 -6.86 -5.89 42.24
N GLU A 139 -7.39 -4.66 42.13
CA GLU A 139 -7.57 -3.75 43.26
C GLU A 139 -8.46 -4.36 44.36
N ASN A 140 -9.58 -5.00 44.00
CA ASN A 140 -10.49 -5.64 44.95
C ASN A 140 -9.86 -6.85 45.65
N LEU A 141 -8.97 -7.57 44.96
CA LEU A 141 -8.24 -8.71 45.49
C LEU A 141 -6.96 -8.30 46.24
N GLY A 142 -6.65 -7.00 46.31
CA GLY A 142 -5.44 -6.49 46.96
C GLY A 142 -4.14 -6.75 46.18
N VAL A 143 -4.26 -7.11 44.90
CA VAL A 143 -3.12 -7.37 44.01
C VAL A 143 -2.63 -6.06 43.41
N VAL A 144 -1.42 -5.66 43.78
CA VAL A 144 -0.82 -4.35 43.43
C VAL A 144 0.29 -4.51 42.41
N TYR A 145 1.07 -5.59 42.51
CA TYR A 145 2.24 -5.84 41.67
C TYR A 145 1.96 -6.94 40.63
N VAL A 146 2.63 -6.86 39.49
CA VAL A 146 2.49 -7.86 38.42
C VAL A 146 3.03 -9.22 38.87
N ASP A 147 4.10 -9.26 39.67
CA ASP A 147 4.70 -10.51 40.15
C ASP A 147 3.76 -11.30 41.07
N GLU A 148 2.79 -10.63 41.70
CA GLU A 148 1.74 -11.29 42.50
C GLU A 148 0.75 -12.07 41.63
N LEU A 149 0.76 -11.87 40.30
CA LEU A 149 -0.06 -12.64 39.36
C LEU A 149 0.48 -14.05 39.09
N GLU A 150 1.67 -14.40 39.59
CA GLU A 150 2.27 -15.74 39.44
C GLU A 150 1.33 -16.86 39.83
N ASN A 151 0.56 -16.67 40.91
CA ASN A 151 -0.38 -17.65 41.45
C ASN A 151 -1.85 -17.29 41.18
N PHE A 152 -2.10 -16.42 40.20
CA PHE A 152 -3.43 -15.89 39.94
C PHE A 152 -4.23 -16.80 39.03
N ASP A 153 -5.41 -17.22 39.49
CA ASP A 153 -6.32 -18.05 38.71
C ASP A 153 -7.23 -17.19 37.82
N PHE A 154 -6.76 -16.97 36.59
CA PHE A 154 -7.53 -16.24 35.58
C PHE A 154 -8.81 -17.00 35.17
N ASP A 155 -8.84 -18.33 35.25
CA ASP A 155 -9.97 -19.11 34.78
C ASP A 155 -11.13 -19.02 35.79
N LYS A 156 -10.82 -18.97 37.09
CA LYS A 156 -11.80 -18.69 38.16
C LYS A 156 -12.55 -17.37 37.96
N LEU A 157 -11.90 -16.31 37.47
CA LEU A 157 -12.60 -15.04 37.18
C LEU A 157 -13.69 -15.20 36.11
N VAL A 158 -13.46 -16.06 35.12
CA VAL A 158 -14.46 -16.36 34.09
C VAL A 158 -15.64 -17.12 34.69
N GLU A 159 -15.38 -18.05 35.61
CA GLU A 159 -16.41 -18.77 36.37
C GLU A 159 -17.24 -17.85 37.28
N GLU A 160 -16.60 -16.83 37.87
CA GLU A 160 -17.25 -15.79 38.68
C GLU A 160 -18.07 -14.79 37.85
N GLY A 161 -18.13 -14.96 36.52
CA GLY A 161 -19.00 -14.21 35.62
C GLY A 161 -18.33 -13.03 34.91
N HIS A 162 -17.01 -12.88 35.01
CA HIS A 162 -16.28 -11.85 34.26
C HIS A 162 -16.16 -12.19 32.76
N SER A 163 -15.99 -11.16 31.93
CA SER A 163 -15.90 -11.34 30.48
C SER A 163 -14.68 -12.17 30.08
N LYS A 164 -14.90 -13.38 29.58
CA LYS A 164 -13.85 -14.30 29.10
C LYS A 164 -12.82 -13.62 28.19
N ILE A 165 -13.27 -12.83 27.21
CA ILE A 165 -12.38 -12.14 26.27
C ILE A 165 -11.47 -11.14 26.99
N LYS A 166 -11.98 -10.38 27.96
CA LYS A 166 -11.19 -9.39 28.70
C LYS A 166 -10.17 -10.04 29.63
N ILE A 167 -10.57 -11.13 30.29
CA ILE A 167 -9.68 -11.89 31.17
C ILE A 167 -8.58 -12.59 30.38
N MET A 168 -8.91 -13.22 29.24
CA MET A 168 -7.91 -13.82 28.35
C MET A 168 -6.91 -12.78 27.83
N ASN A 169 -7.38 -11.61 27.37
CA ASN A 169 -6.48 -10.53 26.96
C ASN A 169 -5.56 -10.05 28.10
N ALA A 170 -6.02 -10.10 29.35
CA ALA A 170 -5.20 -9.75 30.50
C ALA A 170 -4.17 -10.83 30.83
N LYS A 171 -4.56 -12.11 30.73
CA LYS A 171 -3.71 -13.29 30.86
C LYS A 171 -2.60 -13.29 29.81
N ASP A 172 -2.93 -13.02 28.56
CA ASP A 172 -1.96 -12.97 27.46
C ASP A 172 -0.89 -11.88 27.70
N LEU A 173 -1.29 -10.70 28.18
CA LEU A 173 -0.36 -9.63 28.51
C LEU A 173 0.55 -10.00 29.70
N TYR A 174 0.01 -10.71 30.69
CA TYR A 174 0.82 -11.24 31.79
C TYR A 174 1.82 -12.30 31.31
N LEU A 175 1.42 -13.21 30.42
CA LEU A 175 2.31 -14.20 29.85
C LEU A 175 3.43 -13.56 29.02
N GLN A 176 3.13 -12.53 28.24
CA GLN A 176 4.16 -11.72 27.56
C GLN A 176 5.12 -11.07 28.57
N PHE A 177 4.60 -10.57 29.69
CA PHE A 177 5.42 -10.05 30.77
C PHE A 177 6.37 -11.12 31.34
N LYS A 178 5.83 -12.26 31.74
CA LYS A 178 6.58 -13.39 32.30
C LYS A 178 7.64 -13.96 31.35
N ASN A 179 7.35 -13.97 30.05
CA ASN A 179 8.26 -14.47 29.02
C ASN A 179 9.33 -13.44 28.58
N ASN A 180 9.42 -12.28 29.22
CA ASN A 180 10.31 -11.18 28.82
C ASN A 180 10.04 -10.57 27.43
N GLU A 181 8.82 -10.76 26.92
CA GLU A 181 8.30 -10.26 25.64
C GLU A 181 7.55 -8.93 25.78
N TYR A 182 7.89 -8.14 26.81
CA TYR A 182 7.30 -6.83 27.02
C TYR A 182 8.03 -5.72 26.27
N SER A 183 7.35 -4.57 26.11
CA SER A 183 7.86 -3.43 25.37
C SER A 183 9.16 -2.89 25.97
N TYR A 184 9.96 -2.23 25.12
CA TYR A 184 11.21 -1.58 25.53
C TYR A 184 10.99 -0.54 26.65
N GLU A 185 9.83 0.12 26.69
CA GLU A 185 9.46 1.04 27.76
C GLU A 185 9.35 0.35 29.14
N VAL A 186 8.83 -0.88 29.17
CA VAL A 186 8.75 -1.68 30.40
C VAL A 186 10.14 -2.17 30.82
N LYS A 187 11.00 -2.54 29.86
CA LYS A 187 12.42 -2.87 30.14
C LYS A 187 13.17 -1.70 30.76
N GLU A 188 13.04 -0.50 30.20
CA GLU A 188 13.62 0.72 30.77
C GLU A 188 13.06 1.03 32.15
N TYR A 189 11.75 0.88 32.35
CA TYR A 189 11.11 1.10 33.64
C TYR A 189 11.68 0.17 34.73
N ILE A 190 11.83 -1.12 34.44
CA ILE A 190 12.33 -2.10 35.42
C ILE A 190 13.78 -1.79 35.82
N ALA A 191 14.61 -1.35 34.86
CA ALA A 191 16.03 -1.08 35.09
C ALA A 191 16.28 0.31 35.71
N TYR A 192 15.58 1.34 35.24
CA TYR A 192 15.89 2.74 35.53
C TYR A 192 14.76 3.52 36.22
N GLY A 193 13.56 2.93 36.33
CA GLY A 193 12.37 3.58 36.84
C GLY A 193 11.62 4.38 35.77
N HIS A 194 10.52 5.03 36.15
CA HIS A 194 9.79 5.92 35.24
C HIS A 194 10.67 7.12 34.85
N LYS A 195 10.33 7.79 33.75
CA LYS A 195 10.93 9.08 33.42
C LYS A 195 10.58 10.11 34.50
N VAL A 196 11.53 10.98 34.83
CA VAL A 196 11.32 12.06 35.81
C VAL A 196 10.16 12.96 35.41
N SER A 197 9.94 13.14 34.10
CA SER A 197 8.82 13.89 33.53
C SER A 197 7.46 13.26 33.84
N LYS A 198 7.38 11.93 34.02
CA LYS A 198 6.14 11.23 34.39
C LYS A 198 5.81 11.44 35.88
N LEU A 199 6.80 11.34 36.77
CA LEU A 199 6.58 11.54 38.21
C LEU A 199 6.35 13.02 38.54
N PHE A 200 7.18 13.89 38.01
CA PHE A 200 7.20 15.31 38.36
C PHE A 200 6.45 16.20 37.38
N PHE A 201 5.51 15.68 36.59
CA PHE A 201 4.83 16.42 35.50
C PHE A 201 4.22 17.79 35.90
N ARG A 202 3.87 17.96 37.19
CA ARG A 202 3.34 19.23 37.74
C ARG A 202 4.43 20.25 38.13
N TYR A 203 5.69 19.85 38.19
CA TYR A 203 6.84 20.65 38.60
C TYR A 203 7.70 21.00 37.37
N ARG A 204 7.15 21.85 36.49
CA ARG A 204 7.75 22.16 35.18
C ARG A 204 9.18 22.71 35.29
N SER A 205 9.44 23.61 36.23
CA SER A 205 10.77 24.18 36.45
C SER A 205 11.78 23.12 36.89
N PHE A 206 11.36 22.16 37.73
CA PHE A 206 12.23 21.06 38.14
C PHE A 206 12.52 20.11 36.97
N ILE A 207 11.53 19.81 36.13
CA ILE A 207 11.75 19.00 34.92
C ILE A 207 12.72 19.70 33.95
N ALA A 208 12.56 21.00 33.76
CA ALA A 208 13.45 21.78 32.88
C ALA A 208 14.90 21.69 33.38
N TYR A 209 15.12 21.93 34.67
CA TYR A 209 16.42 21.76 35.31
C TYR A 209 16.98 20.35 35.10
N LEU A 210 16.23 19.30 35.43
CA LEU A 210 16.70 17.92 35.25
C LEU A 210 17.06 17.61 33.78
N LYS A 211 16.29 18.13 32.83
CA LYS A 211 16.56 17.97 31.40
C LYS A 211 17.87 18.63 30.98
N GLU A 212 18.14 19.85 31.46
CA GLU A 212 19.41 20.56 31.20
C GLU A 212 20.61 19.76 31.75
N HIS A 213 20.43 19.11 32.90
CA HIS A 213 21.43 18.25 33.53
C HIS A 213 21.43 16.80 33.01
N LYS A 214 20.71 16.49 31.92
CA LYS A 214 20.61 15.15 31.30
C LYS A 214 20.14 14.05 32.26
N ILE A 215 19.28 14.41 33.22
CA ILE A 215 18.61 13.50 34.13
C ILE A 215 17.23 13.20 33.56
N GLU A 216 17.03 11.95 33.12
CA GLU A 216 15.81 11.50 32.44
C GLU A 216 15.00 10.49 33.26
N TYR A 217 15.66 9.68 34.09
CA TYR A 217 15.05 8.57 34.83
C TYR A 217 15.14 8.74 36.35
N ILE A 218 14.19 8.15 37.08
CA ILE A 218 14.15 8.23 38.55
C ILE A 218 15.40 7.64 39.21
N SER A 219 15.97 6.56 38.68
CA SER A 219 17.20 5.95 39.22
C SER A 219 18.39 6.94 39.29
N GLN A 220 18.43 7.94 38.41
CA GLN A 220 19.48 8.97 38.42
C GLN A 220 19.29 9.99 39.55
N LEU A 221 18.09 10.06 40.15
CA LEU A 221 17.79 10.93 41.28
C LEU A 221 18.19 10.33 42.64
N GLU A 222 18.62 9.06 42.70
CA GLU A 222 18.99 8.41 43.97
C GLU A 222 20.13 9.14 44.69
N ASN A 223 21.10 9.67 43.93
CA ASN A 223 22.25 10.41 44.46
C ASN A 223 22.15 11.91 44.17
N PHE A 224 20.96 12.41 43.82
CA PHE A 224 20.78 13.81 43.46
C PHE A 224 20.71 14.69 44.71
N ASP A 225 21.59 15.70 44.79
CA ASP A 225 21.57 16.67 45.90
C ASP A 225 20.52 17.75 45.65
N PHE A 226 19.33 17.51 46.18
CA PHE A 226 18.21 18.45 46.14
C PHE A 226 18.49 19.80 46.80
N ASN A 227 19.54 19.95 47.62
CA ASN A 227 19.88 21.24 48.21
C ASN A 227 20.47 22.21 47.18
N GLN A 228 21.06 21.70 46.09
CA GLN A 228 21.55 22.51 44.97
C GLN A 228 20.42 23.32 44.30
N LEU A 229 19.18 22.82 44.37
CA LEU A 229 18.01 23.54 43.86
C LEU A 229 17.75 24.88 44.58
N LYS A 230 18.31 25.11 45.77
CA LYS A 230 18.19 26.41 46.44
C LYS A 230 18.90 27.51 45.65
N GLU A 231 20.03 27.20 45.02
CA GLU A 231 20.80 28.12 44.20
C GLU A 231 20.05 28.47 42.89
N GLU A 232 19.21 27.56 42.43
CA GLU A 232 18.31 27.72 41.27
C GLU A 232 16.96 28.37 41.60
N GLY A 233 16.82 28.90 42.83
CA GLY A 233 15.63 29.66 43.24
C GLY A 233 14.43 28.81 43.67
N PHE A 234 14.60 27.50 43.93
CA PHE A 234 13.54 26.69 44.52
C PHE A 234 13.42 26.96 46.02
N SER A 235 12.18 27.16 46.48
CA SER A 235 11.90 27.32 47.91
C SER A 235 12.07 26.00 48.68
N GLU A 236 12.40 26.08 49.97
CA GLU A 236 12.56 24.90 50.83
C GLU A 236 11.29 24.03 50.87
N ALA A 237 10.12 24.65 50.84
CA ALA A 237 8.84 23.95 50.78
C ALA A 237 8.65 23.17 49.45
N GLN A 238 9.12 23.71 48.32
CA GLN A 238 9.10 23.00 47.04
C GLN A 238 10.06 21.82 47.06
N ILE A 239 11.29 22.02 47.56
CA ILE A 239 12.30 20.97 47.68
C ILE A 239 11.79 19.83 48.56
N LYS A 240 11.17 20.15 49.70
CA LYS A 240 10.57 19.15 50.59
C LYS A 240 9.52 18.30 49.87
N LYS A 241 8.59 18.93 49.14
CA LYS A 241 7.56 18.22 48.35
C LYS A 241 8.15 17.34 47.25
N LEU A 242 9.26 17.75 46.63
CA LEU A 242 9.94 16.95 45.62
C LEU A 242 10.55 15.68 46.23
N LYS A 243 11.19 15.82 47.40
CA LYS A 243 11.74 14.68 48.17
C LYS A 243 10.64 13.72 48.62
N GLU A 244 9.60 14.23 49.27
CA GLU A 244 8.45 13.44 49.72
C GLU A 244 7.85 12.64 48.56
N LYS A 245 7.70 13.25 47.39
CA LYS A 245 7.18 12.59 46.20
C LYS A 245 8.11 11.51 45.62
N LEU A 246 9.42 11.71 45.70
CA LEU A 246 10.41 10.71 45.30
C LEU A 246 10.40 9.52 46.29
N ASP A 247 10.29 9.81 47.59
CA ASP A 247 10.25 8.80 48.65
C ASP A 247 8.98 7.94 48.52
N GLU A 248 7.81 8.56 48.34
CA GLU A 248 6.55 7.85 48.06
C GLU A 248 6.67 6.93 46.84
N TYR A 249 7.32 7.41 45.78
CA TYR A 249 7.54 6.62 44.57
C TYR A 249 8.45 5.41 44.82
N ASN A 250 9.59 5.63 45.49
CA ASN A 250 10.56 4.59 45.77
C ASN A 250 10.00 3.54 46.73
N ASN A 251 9.29 3.94 47.77
CA ASN A 251 8.67 3.03 48.73
C ASN A 251 7.65 2.07 48.06
N LEU A 252 6.95 2.55 47.04
CA LEU A 252 5.96 1.75 46.32
C LEU A 252 6.59 0.84 45.25
N ARG A 253 7.73 1.22 44.65
CA ARG A 253 8.17 0.61 43.39
C ARG A 253 9.56 0.04 43.41
N ARG A 254 10.42 0.45 44.33
CA ARG A 254 11.80 -0.03 44.37
C ARG A 254 11.83 -1.46 44.92
N ILE A 255 12.73 -2.29 44.38
CA ILE A 255 13.02 -3.64 44.88
C ILE A 255 13.91 -3.55 46.11
#